data_AF-A8WNQ5-F1
#
_entry.id   AF-A8WNQ5-F1
#
_cell.length_a   1.000
_cell.length_b   1.000
_cell.length_c   1.000
_cell.angle_alpha   90.00
_cell.angle_beta   90.00
_cell.angle_gamma   90.00
#
_symmetry.space_group_name_H-M   'P 1'
#
loop_
_entity.id
_entity.type
_entity.pdbx_description
1 polymer ?
#
loop_
_entity_poly.entity_id
_entity_poly.type
_entity_poly.pdbx_seq_one_letter_code
_entity_poly.pdbx_strand_id
1 'polypeptide(L)'
;MLSEQKFREELQKFVEQMSQNKWNWQLKEVKIRIMIFSAKFKFQNGKYARETHLETLSSGKIVSADIHILYNSTYQVPTLWFNFFENSERFSSKVGEASKIDIFVADGAPIPFEEVVRDILKIPESEESDSSLRQRISHYEHPILGVLYYNIHPCNTEKIMKELKTDSYLISWLSVYGQQLGLRLPDSLKVH
;
A
#
# COMPACT_ATOMS: atom_id res chain seq x y z
N MET A 1 2.34 17.44 12.59
CA MET A 1 3.14 16.21 12.46
C MET A 1 2.47 15.09 13.25
N LEU A 2 2.48 13.87 12.72
CA LEU A 2 1.86 12.69 13.35
C LEU A 2 2.96 11.95 14.14
N SER A 3 2.83 11.81 15.46
CA SER A 3 3.81 11.04 16.23
C SER A 3 3.70 9.54 15.93
N GLU A 4 4.80 8.80 16.11
CA GLU A 4 4.80 7.35 15.88
C GLU A 4 3.79 6.62 16.77
N GLN A 5 3.68 7.03 18.04
CA GLN A 5 2.70 6.46 18.96
C GLN A 5 1.28 6.69 18.46
N LYS A 6 0.94 7.92 18.07
CA LYS A 6 -0.38 8.25 17.53
C LYS A 6 -0.64 7.50 16.23
N PHE A 7 0.36 7.38 15.35
CA PHE A 7 0.26 6.57 14.15
C PHE A 7 -0.08 5.11 14.49
N ARG A 8 0.57 4.49 15.47
CA ARG A 8 0.31 3.09 15.85
C ARG A 8 -1.12 2.89 16.36
N GLU A 9 -1.61 3.83 17.16
CA GLU A 9 -3.00 3.83 17.67
C GLU A 9 -4.01 4.00 16.53
N GLU A 10 -3.76 4.95 15.61
CA GLU A 10 -4.63 5.16 14.45
C GLU A 10 -4.58 4.00 13.46
N LEU A 11 -3.41 3.37 13.26
CA LEU A 11 -3.24 2.24 12.34
C LEU A 11 -4.08 1.04 12.77
N GLN A 12 -4.12 0.76 14.08
CA GLN A 12 -4.95 -0.30 14.62
C GLN A 12 -6.43 -0.01 14.39
N LYS A 13 -6.91 1.19 14.76
CA LYS A 13 -8.30 1.62 14.53
C LYS A 13 -8.68 1.57 13.04
N PHE A 14 -7.77 2.02 12.18
CA PHE A 14 -7.94 1.98 10.73
C PHE A 14 -8.16 0.54 10.24
N VAL A 15 -7.28 -0.41 10.61
CA VAL A 15 -7.43 -1.81 10.19
C VAL A 15 -8.74 -2.41 10.71
N GLU A 16 -9.11 -2.14 11.96
CA GLU A 16 -10.37 -2.60 12.55
C GLU A 16 -11.59 -2.07 11.77
N GLN A 17 -11.61 -0.77 11.45
CA GLN A 17 -12.67 -0.14 10.66
C GLN A 17 -12.75 -0.74 9.24
N MET A 18 -11.61 -0.92 8.57
CA MET A 18 -11.58 -1.50 7.23
C MET A 18 -12.07 -2.94 7.24
N SER A 19 -11.64 -3.75 8.22
CA SER A 19 -12.10 -5.14 8.38
C SER A 19 -13.61 -5.23 8.67
N GLN A 20 -14.16 -4.34 9.49
CA GLN A 20 -15.61 -4.29 9.76
C GLN A 20 -16.42 -3.99 8.49
N ASN A 21 -15.84 -3.21 7.58
CA ASN A 21 -16.43 -2.88 6.28
C ASN A 21 -16.05 -3.89 5.17
N LYS A 22 -15.52 -5.07 5.54
CA LYS A 22 -15.14 -6.17 4.63
C LYS A 22 -14.01 -5.83 3.63
N TRP A 23 -13.12 -4.91 3.98
CA TRP A 23 -11.90 -4.64 3.22
C TRP A 23 -10.73 -5.45 3.76
N ASN A 24 -9.84 -5.91 2.88
CA ASN A 24 -8.77 -6.85 3.19
C ASN A 24 -7.51 -6.18 3.81
N TRP A 25 -7.71 -5.27 4.76
CA TRP A 25 -6.60 -4.69 5.51
C TRP A 25 -6.27 -5.56 6.72
N GLN A 26 -4.99 -5.82 6.94
CA GLN A 26 -4.48 -6.67 8.01
C GLN A 26 -3.36 -5.96 8.76
N LEU A 27 -3.41 -6.00 10.09
CA LEU A 27 -2.33 -5.51 10.92
C LEU A 27 -1.24 -6.59 11.00
N LYS A 28 -0.01 -6.23 10.61
CA LYS A 28 1.14 -7.11 10.66
C LYS A 28 2.11 -6.63 11.74
N GLU A 29 2.61 -7.58 12.52
CA GLU A 29 3.62 -7.34 13.55
C GLU A 29 4.94 -7.98 13.15
N VAL A 30 6.04 -7.29 13.44
CA VAL A 30 7.37 -7.68 12.96
C VAL A 30 8.42 -7.16 13.92
N LYS A 31 9.50 -7.92 14.10
CA LYS A 31 10.69 -7.46 14.82
C LYS A 31 11.61 -6.71 13.88
N ILE A 32 11.58 -5.38 13.93
CA ILE A 32 12.48 -4.50 13.18
C ILE A 32 13.82 -4.45 13.90
N ARG A 33 14.91 -4.69 13.17
CA ARG A 33 16.27 -4.58 13.68
C ARG A 33 16.77 -3.15 13.48
N ILE A 34 16.92 -2.41 14.58
CA ILE A 34 17.36 -1.01 14.57
C ILE A 34 18.79 -0.92 15.07
N MET A 35 19.67 -0.26 14.31
CA MET A 35 21.02 0.06 14.75
C MET A 35 20.96 1.24 15.72
N ILE A 36 21.55 1.08 16.91
CA ILE A 36 21.55 2.13 17.94
C ILE A 36 22.92 2.79 18.11
N PHE A 37 24.01 2.00 18.09
CA PHE A 37 25.39 2.47 18.18
C PHE A 37 26.32 1.38 17.65
N SER A 38 27.35 1.73 16.87
CA SER A 38 28.49 0.88 16.45
C SER A 38 28.24 -0.64 16.53
N ALA A 39 27.53 -1.17 15.52
CA ALA A 39 27.19 -2.58 15.37
C ALA A 39 26.30 -3.23 16.46
N LYS A 40 25.81 -2.47 17.44
CA LYS A 40 24.74 -2.91 18.34
C LYS A 40 23.37 -2.64 17.72
N PHE A 41 22.56 -3.69 17.72
CA PHE A 41 21.19 -3.67 17.24
C PHE A 41 20.23 -3.90 18.40
N LYS A 42 19.08 -3.25 18.34
CA LYS A 42 17.90 -3.58 19.14
C LYS A 42 16.81 -4.05 18.21
N PHE A 43 16.09 -5.10 18.62
CA PHE A 43 14.85 -5.47 17.96
C PHE A 43 13.73 -4.66 18.59
N GLN A 44 12.92 -4.02 17.75
CA GLN A 44 11.70 -3.33 18.17
C GLN A 44 10.51 -3.94 17.44
N ASN A 45 9.37 -4.01 18.12
CA ASN A 45 8.14 -4.48 17.49
C ASN A 45 7.59 -3.35 16.59
N GLY A 46 7.77 -3.52 15.29
CA GLY A 46 7.11 -2.73 14.25
C GLY A 46 5.70 -3.24 14.00
N LYS A 47 4.79 -2.31 13.69
CA LYS A 47 3.47 -2.62 13.14
C LYS A 47 3.32 -1.90 11.81
N TYR A 48 2.74 -2.59 10.84
CA TYR A 48 2.35 -2.00 9.56
C TYR A 48 1.01 -2.58 9.13
N ALA A 49 0.24 -1.85 8.33
CA ALA A 49 -0.96 -2.38 7.72
C ALA A 49 -0.62 -2.94 6.34
N ARG A 50 -1.22 -4.07 5.98
CA ARG A 50 -1.06 -4.76 4.70
C ARG A 50 -2.41 -4.98 4.05
N GLU A 51 -2.49 -4.76 2.75
CA GLU A 51 -3.64 -5.04 1.91
C GLU A 51 -3.18 -5.79 0.67
N THR A 52 -3.99 -6.76 0.24
CA THR A 52 -3.75 -7.52 -0.99
C THR A 52 -5.04 -7.71 -1.76
N HIS A 53 -5.01 -7.44 -3.06
CA HIS A 53 -6.14 -7.68 -3.96
C HIS A 53 -5.65 -8.11 -5.34
N LEU A 54 -6.59 -8.53 -6.18
CA LEU A 54 -6.30 -8.86 -7.58
C LEU A 54 -6.52 -7.62 -8.44
N GLU A 55 -5.62 -7.41 -9.40
CA GLU A 55 -5.74 -6.40 -10.44
C GLU A 55 -5.65 -7.07 -11.82
N THR A 56 -6.31 -6.46 -12.80
CA THR A 56 -6.30 -6.97 -14.19
C THR A 56 -5.54 -5.97 -15.06
N LEU A 57 -4.43 -6.42 -15.64
CA LEU A 57 -3.64 -5.63 -16.58
C LEU A 57 -4.37 -5.45 -17.91
N SER A 58 -3.92 -4.52 -18.74
CA SER A 58 -4.50 -4.26 -20.06
C SER A 58 -4.42 -5.47 -21.00
N SER A 59 -3.46 -6.36 -20.76
CA SER A 59 -3.30 -7.65 -21.46
C SER A 59 -4.35 -8.70 -21.08
N GLY A 60 -5.16 -8.46 -20.04
CA GLY A 60 -6.07 -9.44 -19.45
C GLY A 60 -5.42 -10.34 -18.40
N LYS A 61 -4.11 -10.20 -18.15
CA LYS A 61 -3.40 -10.92 -17.08
C LYS A 61 -3.88 -10.45 -15.71
N ILE A 62 -4.19 -11.40 -14.82
CA ILE A 62 -4.55 -11.13 -13.44
C ILE A 62 -3.29 -11.20 -12.57
N VAL A 63 -3.02 -10.13 -11.82
CA VAL A 63 -1.86 -9.97 -10.94
C VAL A 63 -2.31 -9.71 -9.51
N SER A 64 -1.44 -9.98 -8.55
CA SER A 64 -1.70 -9.68 -7.14
C SER A 64 -1.01 -8.39 -6.73
N ALA A 65 -1.79 -7.44 -6.20
CA ALA A 65 -1.28 -6.27 -5.52
C ALA A 65 -0.88 -6.63 -4.08
N ASP A 66 0.25 -6.10 -3.63
CA ASP A 66 0.69 -6.19 -2.24
C ASP A 66 1.10 -4.81 -1.74
N ILE A 67 0.33 -4.26 -0.81
CA ILE A 67 0.39 -2.85 -0.42
C ILE A 67 0.55 -2.74 1.09
N HIS A 68 1.48 -1.91 1.54
CA HIS A 68 1.77 -1.66 2.94
C HIS A 68 1.68 -0.17 3.31
N ILE A 69 1.15 0.11 4.50
CA ILE A 69 1.20 1.41 5.16
C ILE A 69 2.24 1.36 6.27
N LEU A 70 3.32 2.13 6.11
CA LEU A 70 4.41 2.25 7.09
C LEU A 70 4.52 3.68 7.60
N TYR A 71 5.02 3.83 8.83
CA TYR A 71 5.39 5.15 9.36
C TYR A 71 6.80 5.55 8.92
N ASN A 72 6.94 6.76 8.40
CA ASN A 72 8.23 7.36 8.14
C ASN A 72 8.58 8.31 9.29
N SER A 73 9.62 7.97 10.07
CA SER A 73 10.03 8.75 11.25
C SER A 73 10.68 10.09 10.92
N THR A 74 11.35 10.20 9.77
CA THR A 74 11.99 11.44 9.31
C THR A 74 10.96 12.51 8.97
N TYR A 75 9.91 12.13 8.23
CA TYR A 75 8.84 13.05 7.81
C TYR A 75 7.66 13.08 8.79
N GLN A 76 7.60 12.16 9.74
CA GLN A 76 6.52 12.04 10.73
C GLN A 76 5.14 11.89 10.10
N VAL A 77 5.05 11.02 9.09
CA VAL A 77 3.85 10.75 8.28
C VAL A 77 3.81 9.30 7.82
N PRO A 78 2.63 8.76 7.47
CA PRO A 78 2.50 7.48 6.79
C PRO A 78 3.07 7.52 5.36
N THR A 79 3.48 6.35 4.87
CA THR A 79 4.01 6.09 3.53
C THR A 79 3.38 4.84 2.94
N LEU A 80 3.10 4.87 1.63
CA LEU A 80 2.66 3.70 0.87
C LEU A 80 3.86 3.00 0.27
N TRP A 81 3.91 1.70 0.48
CA TRP A 81 4.83 0.78 -0.17
C TRP A 81 4.00 -0.22 -0.95
N PHE A 82 4.34 -0.49 -2.20
CA PHE A 82 3.55 -1.39 -3.02
C PHE A 82 4.41 -2.19 -3.99
N ASN A 83 3.92 -3.37 -4.34
CA ASN A 83 4.45 -4.17 -5.43
C ASN A 83 3.31 -4.98 -6.06
N PHE A 84 3.53 -5.46 -7.28
CA PHE A 84 2.58 -6.31 -8.00
C PHE A 84 3.32 -7.56 -8.44
N PHE A 85 2.65 -8.70 -8.32
CA PHE A 85 3.24 -10.00 -8.60
C PHE A 85 2.40 -10.76 -9.61
N GLU A 86 3.09 -11.49 -10.49
CA GLU A 86 2.43 -12.46 -11.34
C GLU A 86 1.74 -13.54 -10.49
N ASN A 87 0.58 -13.99 -10.97
CA ASN A 87 -0.13 -15.09 -10.35
C ASN A 87 0.04 -16.37 -11.15
N SER A 88 0.21 -17.49 -10.47
CA SER A 88 -0.02 -18.79 -11.05
C SER A 88 -1.50 -19.18 -10.91
N GLU A 89 -2.09 -19.71 -11.99
CA GLU A 89 -3.41 -20.35 -11.93
C GLU A 89 -3.23 -21.73 -11.29
N ARG A 90 -3.69 -21.89 -10.06
CA ARG A 90 -3.53 -23.15 -9.33
C ARG A 90 -4.74 -24.05 -9.43
N PHE A 91 -5.94 -23.47 -9.61
CA PHE A 91 -7.17 -24.25 -9.73
C PHE A 91 -8.32 -23.42 -10.31
N SER A 92 -8.87 -23.89 -11.43
CA SER A 92 -10.16 -23.44 -11.98
C SER A 92 -11.17 -24.58 -11.82
N SER A 93 -12.05 -24.50 -10.83
CA SER A 93 -13.14 -25.48 -10.71
C SER A 93 -14.40 -24.94 -11.35
N LYS A 94 -15.01 -25.72 -12.24
CA LYS A 94 -16.39 -25.49 -12.67
C LYS A 94 -17.32 -26.06 -11.60
N VAL A 95 -17.96 -25.20 -10.82
CA VAL A 95 -19.03 -25.62 -9.91
C VAL A 95 -20.35 -25.49 -10.66
N GLY A 96 -20.79 -26.59 -11.28
CA GLY A 96 -22.01 -26.63 -12.09
C GLY A 96 -21.93 -25.78 -13.37
N GLU A 97 -23.10 -25.42 -13.92
CA GLU A 97 -23.23 -24.62 -15.15
C GLU A 97 -22.98 -23.11 -14.94
N ALA A 98 -22.82 -22.62 -13.70
CA ALA A 98 -22.97 -21.18 -13.42
C ALA A 98 -21.77 -20.46 -12.80
N SER A 99 -20.78 -21.12 -12.19
CA SER A 99 -19.67 -20.38 -11.54
C SER A 99 -18.32 -21.10 -11.67
N LYS A 100 -17.41 -20.49 -12.45
CA LYS A 100 -15.98 -20.79 -12.42
C LYS A 100 -15.38 -20.10 -11.19
N ILE A 101 -14.76 -20.85 -10.28
CA ILE A 101 -13.97 -20.28 -9.19
C ILE A 101 -12.51 -20.40 -9.61
N ASP A 102 -11.88 -19.25 -9.84
CA ASP A 102 -10.45 -19.14 -10.15
C ASP A 102 -9.66 -18.80 -8.90
N ILE A 103 -8.72 -19.67 -8.54
CA ILE A 103 -7.83 -19.49 -7.39
C ILE A 103 -6.45 -19.10 -7.91
N PHE A 104 -6.03 -17.87 -7.58
CA PHE A 104 -4.73 -17.31 -7.91
C PHE A 104 -3.79 -17.40 -6.71
N VAL A 105 -2.53 -17.78 -6.96
CA VAL A 105 -1.47 -17.72 -5.97
C VAL A 105 -0.44 -16.68 -6.41
N ALA A 106 -0.17 -15.73 -5.52
CA ALA A 106 0.84 -14.69 -5.71
C ALA A 106 2.25 -15.25 -5.41
N ASP A 107 2.73 -16.16 -6.26
CA ASP A 107 4.05 -16.78 -6.15
C ASP A 107 4.98 -16.48 -7.34
N GLY A 108 4.55 -15.59 -8.24
CA GLY A 108 5.30 -15.21 -9.42
C GLY A 108 6.28 -14.05 -9.24
N ALA A 109 6.91 -13.67 -10.35
CA ALA A 109 7.87 -12.57 -10.41
C ALA A 109 7.18 -11.20 -10.19
N PRO A 110 7.93 -10.18 -9.72
CA PRO A 110 7.41 -8.81 -9.67
C PRO A 110 7.14 -8.29 -11.08
N ILE A 111 6.04 -7.56 -11.24
CA ILE A 111 5.67 -6.92 -12.51
C ILE A 111 6.65 -5.76 -12.80
N PRO A 112 7.17 -5.63 -14.05
CA PRO A 112 8.03 -4.51 -14.43
C PRO A 112 7.37 -3.15 -14.18
N PHE A 113 8.14 -2.17 -13.73
CA PHE A 113 7.62 -0.85 -13.35
C PHE A 113 6.82 -0.18 -14.47
N GLU A 114 7.27 -0.27 -15.73
CA GLU A 114 6.59 0.35 -16.86
C GLU A 114 5.19 -0.25 -17.09
N GLU A 115 5.00 -1.55 -16.86
CA GLU A 115 3.67 -2.18 -16.93
C GLU A 115 2.78 -1.72 -15.78
N VAL A 116 3.33 -1.61 -14.56
CA VAL A 116 2.61 -1.08 -13.40
C VAL A 116 2.13 0.36 -13.67
N VAL A 117 3.00 1.23 -14.18
CA VAL A 117 2.68 2.63 -14.47
C VAL A 117 1.60 2.73 -15.54
N ARG A 118 1.75 1.98 -16.64
CA ARG A 118 0.81 2.02 -17.78
C ARG A 118 -0.56 1.44 -17.43
N ASP A 119 -0.59 0.24 -16.85
CA ASP A 119 -1.82 -0.54 -16.75
C ASP A 119 -2.56 -0.30 -15.42
N ILE A 120 -1.83 -0.06 -14.33
CA ILE A 120 -2.40 0.05 -12.99
C ILE A 120 -2.52 1.52 -12.57
N LEU A 121 -1.40 2.25 -12.55
CA LEU A 121 -1.40 3.67 -12.15
C LEU A 121 -2.04 4.56 -13.21
N LYS A 122 -2.04 4.12 -14.47
CA LYS A 122 -2.59 4.81 -15.64
C LYS A 122 -2.07 6.24 -15.78
N ILE A 123 -0.79 6.44 -15.48
CA ILE A 123 -0.12 7.74 -15.61
C ILE A 123 0.36 7.88 -17.06
N PRO A 124 -0.06 8.91 -17.81
CA PRO A 124 0.41 9.15 -19.17
C PRO A 124 1.93 9.35 -19.21
N GLU A 125 2.60 8.79 -20.21
CA GLU A 125 4.04 9.02 -20.42
C GLU A 125 4.37 10.51 -20.67
N SER A 126 3.42 11.27 -21.23
CA SER A 126 3.55 12.71 -21.46
C SER A 126 3.39 13.57 -20.21
N GLU A 127 3.07 12.98 -19.05
CA GLU A 127 2.93 13.71 -17.79
C GLU A 127 4.29 14.00 -17.15
N GLU A 128 5.00 14.97 -17.72
CA GLU A 128 6.33 15.42 -17.26
C GLU A 128 6.29 16.47 -16.14
N SER A 129 5.10 16.80 -15.61
CA SER A 129 4.99 17.81 -14.56
C SER A 129 5.69 17.36 -13.27
N ASP A 130 6.33 18.30 -12.56
CA ASP A 130 6.89 18.07 -11.21
C ASP A 130 5.84 17.60 -10.19
N SER A 131 4.55 17.79 -10.52
CA SER A 131 3.42 17.30 -9.73
C SER A 131 3.01 15.85 -10.04
N SER A 132 3.56 15.21 -11.07
CA SER A 132 3.14 13.88 -11.50
C SER A 132 3.41 12.86 -10.39
N LEU A 133 2.49 11.90 -10.24
CA LEU A 133 2.69 10.82 -9.27
C LEU A 133 3.93 9.99 -9.63
N ARG A 134 4.22 9.84 -10.92
CA ARG A 134 5.35 9.05 -11.43
C ARG A 134 6.68 9.54 -10.86
N GLN A 135 6.90 10.86 -10.82
CA GLN A 135 8.12 11.44 -10.25
C GLN A 135 8.24 11.26 -8.74
N ARG A 136 7.11 11.02 -8.04
CA ARG A 136 7.08 10.78 -6.59
C ARG A 136 7.23 9.29 -6.24
N ILE A 137 7.24 8.40 -7.23
CA ILE A 137 7.45 6.97 -6.99
C ILE A 137 8.95 6.67 -7.11
N SER A 138 9.47 5.93 -6.14
CA SER A 138 10.86 5.46 -6.15
C SER A 138 10.92 3.99 -5.76
N HIS A 139 11.96 3.30 -6.24
CA HIS A 139 12.18 1.88 -5.96
C HIS A 139 13.24 1.73 -4.87
N TYR A 140 12.86 1.19 -3.71
CA TYR A 140 13.74 1.07 -2.55
C TYR A 140 13.58 -0.29 -1.86
N GLU A 141 14.55 -0.64 -1.03
CA GLU A 141 14.42 -1.77 -0.13
C GLU A 141 13.34 -1.48 0.91
N HIS A 142 12.34 -2.37 1.00
CA HIS A 142 11.25 -2.26 1.95
C HIS A 142 11.79 -2.28 3.39
N PRO A 143 11.52 -1.25 4.24
CA PRO A 143 12.20 -1.05 5.52
C PRO A 143 12.06 -2.21 6.51
N ILE A 144 11.02 -3.02 6.30
CA ILE A 144 10.67 -4.14 7.17
C ILE A 144 11.01 -5.49 6.52
N LEU A 145 10.88 -5.60 5.20
CA LEU A 145 10.94 -6.90 4.50
C LEU A 145 12.31 -7.16 3.85
N GLY A 146 13.13 -6.12 3.66
CA GLY A 146 14.46 -6.25 3.06
C GLY A 146 14.45 -6.61 1.57
N VAL A 147 13.32 -6.42 0.90
CA VAL A 147 13.13 -6.72 -0.53
C VAL A 147 12.62 -5.47 -1.25
N LEU A 148 12.83 -5.41 -2.56
CA LEU A 148 12.51 -4.22 -3.35
C LEU A 148 10.99 -4.00 -3.49
N TYR A 149 10.55 -2.80 -3.13
CA TYR A 149 9.17 -2.30 -3.26
C TYR A 149 9.20 -0.89 -3.83
N TYR A 150 8.12 -0.49 -4.49
CA TYR A 150 7.91 0.90 -4.84
C TYR A 150 7.39 1.67 -3.63
N ASN A 151 7.81 2.91 -3.47
CA ASN A 151 7.38 3.81 -2.42
C ASN A 151 6.96 5.15 -3.02
N ILE A 152 5.83 5.69 -2.53
CA ILE A 152 5.43 7.07 -2.81
C ILE A 152 6.12 8.00 -1.81
N HIS A 153 6.93 8.93 -2.32
CA HIS A 153 7.71 9.85 -1.50
C HIS A 153 6.80 10.82 -0.72
N PRO A 154 7.01 10.97 0.60
CA PRO A 154 6.07 11.69 1.48
C PRO A 154 6.29 13.21 1.59
N CYS A 155 7.13 13.83 0.76
CA CYS A 155 7.56 15.24 0.93
C CYS A 155 6.41 16.24 1.09
N ASN A 156 5.31 16.07 0.37
CA ASN A 156 4.15 16.97 0.42
C ASN A 156 3.05 16.51 1.38
N THR A 157 3.21 15.34 2.02
CA THR A 157 2.19 14.74 2.89
C THR A 157 1.85 15.64 4.07
N GLU A 158 2.86 16.19 4.75
CA GLU A 158 2.59 17.04 5.91
C GLU A 158 1.80 18.30 5.53
N LYS A 159 2.14 18.93 4.40
CA LYS A 159 1.45 20.13 3.93
C LYS A 159 -0.02 19.84 3.60
N ILE A 160 -0.28 18.80 2.80
CA ILE A 160 -1.64 18.41 2.40
C ILE A 160 -2.47 18.04 3.63
N MET A 161 -1.91 17.25 4.54
CA MET A 161 -2.65 16.80 5.73
C MET A 161 -2.93 17.91 6.74
N LYS A 162 -2.18 19.02 6.73
CA LYS A 162 -2.50 20.21 7.54
C LYS A 162 -3.71 20.98 7.02
N GLU A 163 -3.94 20.96 5.71
CA GLU A 163 -5.05 21.65 5.06
C GLU A 163 -6.37 20.87 5.18
N LEU A 164 -6.29 19.55 5.37
CA LEU A 164 -7.44 18.69 5.57
C LEU A 164 -7.94 18.73 7.02
N LYS A 165 -9.22 19.08 7.21
CA LYS A 165 -9.91 18.83 8.48
C LYS A 165 -10.25 17.34 8.54
N THR A 166 -9.72 16.63 9.55
CA THR A 166 -9.84 15.18 9.60
C THR A 166 -10.08 14.68 11.02
N ASP A 167 -11.10 13.85 11.19
CA ASP A 167 -11.34 13.10 12.43
C ASP A 167 -10.52 11.79 12.49
N SER A 168 -10.05 11.31 11.33
CA SER A 168 -9.23 10.10 11.20
C SER A 168 -8.10 10.33 10.19
N TYR A 169 -6.87 10.58 10.68
CA TYR A 169 -5.76 11.01 9.84
C TYR A 169 -5.46 9.96 8.76
N LEU A 170 -5.46 8.67 9.10
CA LEU A 170 -5.18 7.60 8.12
C LEU A 170 -6.26 7.43 7.06
N ILE A 171 -7.53 7.64 7.38
CA ILE A 171 -8.61 7.57 6.38
C ILE A 171 -8.48 8.73 5.39
N SER A 172 -8.33 9.95 5.89
CA SER A 172 -8.13 11.14 5.06
C SER A 172 -6.82 11.08 4.27
N TRP A 173 -5.78 10.51 4.84
CA TRP A 173 -4.53 10.29 4.13
C TRP A 173 -4.69 9.26 3.00
N LEU A 174 -5.35 8.13 3.27
CA LEU A 174 -5.56 7.09 2.27
C LEU A 174 -6.49 7.56 1.14
N SER A 175 -7.44 8.45 1.42
CA SER A 175 -8.28 9.04 0.37
C SER A 175 -7.48 9.87 -0.63
N VAL A 176 -6.38 10.49 -0.20
CA VAL A 176 -5.49 11.26 -1.08
C VAL A 176 -4.50 10.36 -1.82
N TYR A 177 -3.84 9.44 -1.10
CA TYR A 177 -2.70 8.69 -1.63
C TYR A 177 -3.05 7.29 -2.17
N GLY A 178 -4.18 6.72 -1.75
CA GLY A 178 -4.54 5.34 -2.07
C GLY A 178 -5.28 5.15 -3.38
N GLN A 179 -6.07 6.13 -3.83
CA GLN A 179 -6.95 5.98 -5.01
C GLN A 179 -6.19 5.58 -6.28
N GLN A 180 -4.97 6.10 -6.45
CA GLN A 180 -4.12 5.85 -7.61
C GLN A 180 -3.57 4.41 -7.65
N LEU A 181 -3.59 3.70 -6.52
CA LEU A 181 -3.21 2.29 -6.40
C LEU A 181 -4.42 1.35 -6.38
N GLY A 182 -5.59 1.82 -6.80
CA GLY A 182 -6.83 1.04 -6.72
C GLY A 182 -7.37 0.86 -5.30
N LEU A 183 -6.71 1.44 -4.28
CA LEU A 183 -7.17 1.37 -2.90
C LEU A 183 -8.44 2.20 -2.74
N ARG A 184 -9.48 1.55 -2.22
CA ARG A 184 -10.78 2.16 -1.98
C ARG A 184 -11.06 2.25 -0.50
N LEU A 185 -11.85 3.26 -0.16
CA LEU A 185 -12.43 3.42 1.18
C LEU A 185 -13.90 2.99 1.15
N PRO A 186 -14.42 2.43 2.26
CA PRO A 186 -15.86 2.26 2.44
C PRO A 186 -16.59 3.58 2.22
N ASP A 187 -17.79 3.55 1.63
CA ASP A 187 -18.60 4.76 1.39
C ASP A 187 -18.89 5.52 2.69
N SER A 188 -19.06 4.81 3.80
CA SER A 188 -19.26 5.38 5.14
C SER A 188 -18.06 6.17 5.69
N LEU A 189 -16.87 5.98 5.12
CA LEU A 189 -15.62 6.62 5.55
C LEU A 189 -15.10 7.65 4.55
N LYS A 190 -15.79 7.87 3.44
CA LYS A 190 -15.41 8.91 2.48
C LYS A 190 -15.64 10.28 3.13
N VAL A 191 -14.59 11.09 3.14
CA VAL A 191 -14.66 12.48 3.59
C VAL A 191 -15.27 13.29 2.45
N HIS A 192 -16.44 13.89 2.68
CA HIS A 192 -17.13 14.78 1.72
C HIS A 192 -16.55 16.19 1.74
#